data_AF-A0A950A144-F1
#
_entry.id   AF-A0A950A144-F1
#
_cell.length_a   1.000
_cell.length_b   1.000
_cell.length_c   1.000
_cell.angle_alpha   90.00
_cell.angle_beta   90.00
_cell.angle_gamma   90.00
#
_symmetry.space_group_name_H-M   'P 1'
#
loop_
_entity.id
_entity.type
_entity.pdbx_description
1 polymer ?
#
loop_
_entity_poly.entity_id
_entity_poly.type
_entity_poly.pdbx_seq_one_letter_code
_entity_poly.pdbx_strand_id
1 'polypeptide(L)'
;MSPVSYQTIKLSKGKHSGPEEGACVMELASMLAGESFTDHPASVCPVIGSFLRSYNDSIDSERRQGMYEYASKVVGSRGSAMTQQARAARLAEWAEEMERTRPAWFVLRSPLRAIGRLRRPPVDAVGTYAVHSIRKHTDRTHASALALVDELLAMSDRDERVSARVLAARSRALDTAA
;
A
#
# COMPACT_ATOMS: atom_id res chain seq x y z
N MET A 1 3.39 -35.93 4.24
CA MET A 1 3.19 -34.53 4.66
C MET A 1 2.11 -33.95 3.77
N SER A 2 1.08 -33.33 4.33
CA SER A 2 0.06 -32.66 3.50
C SER A 2 0.72 -31.54 2.69
N PRO A 3 0.30 -31.31 1.43
CA PRO A 3 0.84 -30.21 0.63
C PRO A 3 0.62 -28.86 1.34
N VAL A 4 1.58 -27.95 1.22
CA VAL A 4 1.45 -26.59 1.76
C VAL A 4 0.27 -25.91 1.06
N SER A 5 -0.71 -25.48 1.86
CA SER A 5 -1.87 -24.71 1.40
C SER A 5 -1.82 -23.31 1.99
N TYR A 6 -2.69 -22.42 1.51
CA TYR A 6 -2.87 -21.10 2.12
C TYR A 6 -3.09 -21.25 3.65
N GLN A 7 -3.91 -22.20 4.11
CA GLN A 7 -4.24 -22.38 5.54
C GLN A 7 -3.03 -22.69 6.44
N THR A 8 -1.97 -23.28 5.88
CA THR A 8 -0.81 -23.78 6.65
C THR A 8 0.45 -22.97 6.43
N ILE A 9 0.49 -22.11 5.41
CA ILE A 9 1.68 -21.35 5.06
C ILE A 9 1.95 -20.25 6.09
N LYS A 10 3.24 -20.03 6.37
CA LYS A 10 3.68 -18.94 7.26
C LYS A 10 4.20 -17.78 6.43
N LEU A 11 3.95 -16.56 6.93
CA LEU A 11 4.47 -15.38 6.28
C LEU A 11 5.96 -15.19 6.62
N SER A 12 6.80 -15.06 5.60
CA SER A 12 8.25 -14.90 5.67
C SER A 12 8.71 -13.68 4.86
N LYS A 13 9.95 -13.26 5.11
CA LYS A 13 10.58 -12.12 4.42
C LYS A 13 11.17 -12.58 3.11
N GLY A 14 11.12 -11.72 2.10
CA GLY A 14 11.81 -11.90 0.83
C GLY A 14 10.95 -12.60 -0.20
N LYS A 15 11.61 -13.04 -1.27
CA LYS A 15 11.01 -13.69 -2.42
C LYS A 15 11.15 -15.20 -2.28
N HIS A 16 10.09 -15.93 -2.61
CA HIS A 16 10.04 -17.38 -2.54
C HIS A 16 9.87 -17.96 -3.94
N SER A 17 10.46 -19.13 -4.19
CA SER A 17 10.30 -19.83 -5.47
C SER A 17 8.98 -20.60 -5.55
N GLY A 18 8.44 -21.00 -4.39
CA GLY A 18 7.17 -21.68 -4.23
C GLY A 18 6.65 -21.68 -2.79
N PRO A 19 5.39 -22.10 -2.56
CA PRO A 19 4.75 -22.10 -1.24
C PRO A 19 5.49 -22.88 -0.15
N GLU A 20 6.27 -23.89 -0.54
CA GLU A 20 7.08 -24.73 0.35
C GLU A 20 8.20 -23.98 1.09
N GLU A 21 8.64 -22.83 0.56
CA GLU A 21 9.64 -21.96 1.20
C GLU A 21 9.00 -20.94 2.16
N GLY A 22 7.67 -20.92 2.26
CA GLY A 22 6.90 -19.84 2.87
C GLY A 22 6.36 -18.88 1.82
N ALA A 23 5.83 -17.75 2.26
CA ALA A 23 5.33 -16.70 1.37
C ALA A 23 5.43 -15.33 2.01
N CYS A 24 5.61 -14.28 1.22
CA CYS A 24 5.23 -12.93 1.63
C CYS A 24 3.70 -12.77 1.55
N VAL A 25 3.19 -11.68 2.12
CA VAL A 25 1.75 -11.37 2.09
C VAL A 25 1.14 -11.34 0.67
N MET A 26 1.88 -10.90 -0.36
CA MET A 26 1.35 -10.83 -1.74
C MET A 26 1.40 -12.17 -2.48
N GLU A 27 2.39 -13.01 -2.19
CA GLU A 27 2.41 -14.39 -2.67
C GLU A 27 1.24 -15.19 -2.09
N LEU A 28 0.92 -15.00 -0.80
CA LEU A 28 -0.29 -15.57 -0.22
C LEU A 28 -1.57 -15.00 -0.88
N ALA A 29 -1.62 -13.70 -1.19
CA ALA A 29 -2.74 -13.11 -1.90
C ALA A 29 -2.93 -13.73 -3.30
N SER A 30 -1.84 -14.02 -4.03
CA SER A 30 -1.92 -14.68 -5.33
C SER A 30 -2.46 -16.11 -5.21
N MET A 31 -2.04 -16.86 -4.19
CA MET A 31 -2.60 -18.18 -3.87
C MET A 31 -4.10 -18.12 -3.59
N LEU A 32 -4.55 -17.14 -2.79
CA LEU A 32 -5.96 -16.94 -2.44
C LEU A 32 -6.80 -16.53 -3.66
N ALA A 33 -6.22 -15.82 -4.61
CA ALA A 33 -6.85 -15.44 -5.86
C ALA A 33 -6.88 -16.58 -6.91
N GLY A 34 -6.23 -17.71 -6.64
CA GLY A 34 -6.08 -18.81 -7.61
C GLY A 34 -5.13 -18.46 -8.77
N GLU A 35 -4.25 -17.48 -8.57
CA GLU A 35 -3.24 -17.07 -9.55
C GLU A 35 -1.95 -17.90 -9.39
N SER A 36 -1.05 -17.80 -10.37
CA SER A 36 0.32 -18.31 -10.22
C SER A 36 0.97 -17.73 -8.96
N PHE A 37 1.85 -18.50 -8.32
CA PHE A 37 2.59 -18.02 -7.16
C PHE A 37 3.47 -16.82 -7.53
N THR A 38 3.11 -15.63 -7.05
CA THR A 38 3.78 -14.36 -7.38
C THR A 38 3.52 -13.30 -6.34
N ASP A 39 4.49 -12.43 -6.10
CA ASP A 39 4.34 -11.24 -5.26
C ASP A 39 3.69 -10.06 -6.03
N HIS A 40 3.40 -10.21 -7.33
CA HIS A 40 2.71 -9.20 -8.15
C HIS A 40 1.36 -9.71 -8.70
N PRO A 41 0.40 -10.12 -7.83
CA PRO A 41 -0.87 -10.66 -8.28
C PRO A 41 -1.66 -9.65 -9.13
N ALA A 42 -2.26 -10.13 -10.21
CA ALA A 42 -3.05 -9.33 -11.13
C ALA A 42 -4.34 -8.81 -10.47
N SER A 43 -4.94 -9.58 -9.57
CA SER A 43 -6.14 -9.22 -8.80
C SER A 43 -5.94 -8.08 -7.80
N VAL A 44 -4.70 -7.73 -7.46
CA VAL A 44 -4.39 -6.72 -6.45
C VAL A 44 -4.00 -5.38 -7.09
N CYS A 45 -4.35 -4.27 -6.43
CA CYS A 45 -3.90 -2.94 -6.81
C CYS A 45 -2.37 -2.84 -6.70
N PRO A 46 -1.64 -2.43 -7.77
CA PRO A 46 -0.18 -2.38 -7.75
C PRO A 46 0.38 -1.43 -6.67
N VAL A 47 -0.34 -0.37 -6.30
CA VAL A 47 0.03 0.54 -5.21
C VAL A 47 0.01 -0.18 -3.86
N ILE A 48 -1.10 -0.86 -3.56
CA ILE A 48 -1.28 -1.62 -2.32
C ILE A 48 -0.26 -2.76 -2.27
N GLY A 49 -0.08 -3.48 -3.38
CA GLY A 49 0.90 -4.56 -3.49
C GLY A 49 2.34 -4.09 -3.29
N SER A 50 2.73 -2.95 -3.86
CA SER A 50 4.05 -2.34 -3.63
C SER A 50 4.29 -2.03 -2.15
N PHE A 51 3.28 -1.44 -1.48
CA PHE A 51 3.37 -1.10 -0.06
C PHE A 51 3.48 -2.34 0.81
N LEU A 52 2.56 -3.30 0.65
CA LEU A 52 2.49 -4.48 1.49
C LEU A 52 3.69 -5.41 1.33
N ARG A 53 4.27 -5.55 0.13
CA ARG A 53 5.53 -6.27 -0.06
C ARG A 53 6.68 -5.64 0.70
N SER A 54 6.86 -4.33 0.50
CA SER A 54 7.93 -3.58 1.18
C SER A 54 7.75 -3.64 2.70
N TYR A 55 6.51 -3.56 3.17
CA TYR A 55 6.17 -3.57 4.59
C TYR A 55 6.36 -4.95 5.23
N ASN A 56 5.98 -6.03 4.53
CA ASN A 56 6.22 -7.41 4.94
C ASN A 56 7.70 -7.66 5.28
N ASP A 57 8.60 -7.10 4.46
CA ASP A 57 10.04 -7.30 4.57
C ASP A 57 10.73 -6.40 5.61
N SER A 58 10.03 -5.36 6.08
CA SER A 58 10.56 -4.37 7.02
C SER A 58 10.20 -4.65 8.48
N ILE A 59 9.16 -5.45 8.73
CA ILE A 59 8.65 -5.77 10.07
C ILE A 59 9.17 -7.11 10.61
N ASP A 60 9.05 -7.26 11.93
CA ASP A 60 9.32 -8.51 12.65
C ASP A 60 8.32 -9.63 12.30
N SER A 61 8.68 -10.87 12.66
CA SER A 61 7.89 -12.05 12.30
C SER A 61 6.50 -12.09 12.95
N GLU A 62 6.34 -11.52 14.15
CA GLU A 62 5.08 -11.49 14.88
C GLU A 62 4.07 -10.59 14.16
N ARG A 63 4.44 -9.34 13.87
CA ARG A 63 3.61 -8.42 13.08
C ARG A 63 3.32 -8.95 11.69
N ARG A 64 4.28 -9.64 11.08
CA ARG A 64 4.10 -10.23 9.75
C ARG A 64 3.00 -11.27 9.75
N GLN A 65 2.87 -12.11 10.79
CA GLN A 65 1.76 -13.06 10.85
C GLN A 65 0.39 -12.36 10.96
N GLY A 66 0.32 -11.19 11.59
CA GLY A 66 -0.88 -10.36 11.60
C GLY A 66 -1.33 -9.87 10.22
N MET A 67 -0.46 -9.90 9.21
CA MET A 67 -0.80 -9.50 7.84
C MET A 67 -1.57 -10.57 7.05
N TYR A 68 -1.78 -11.75 7.63
CA TYR A 68 -2.49 -12.85 6.96
C TYR A 68 -3.91 -12.44 6.51
N GLU A 69 -4.63 -11.71 7.36
CA GLU A 69 -5.94 -11.15 7.02
C GLU A 69 -5.87 -10.23 5.79
N TYR A 70 -4.82 -9.41 5.70
CA TYR A 70 -4.64 -8.48 4.59
C TYR A 70 -4.33 -9.19 3.28
N ALA A 71 -3.72 -10.37 3.27
CA ALA A 71 -3.56 -11.17 2.06
C ALA A 71 -4.92 -11.50 1.42
N SER A 72 -5.96 -11.74 2.24
CA SER A 72 -7.32 -11.97 1.75
C SER A 72 -8.06 -10.68 1.36
N LYS A 73 -7.97 -9.62 2.17
CA LYS A 73 -8.68 -8.34 1.96
C LYS A 73 -8.32 -7.66 0.63
N VAL A 74 -7.07 -7.82 0.17
CA VAL A 74 -6.60 -7.11 -1.03
C VAL A 74 -6.97 -7.81 -2.33
N VAL A 75 -7.43 -9.07 -2.28
CA VAL A 75 -7.84 -9.80 -3.49
C VAL A 75 -9.01 -9.08 -4.15
N GLY A 76 -8.89 -8.81 -5.45
CA GLY A 76 -9.88 -8.06 -6.22
C GLY A 76 -9.76 -6.53 -6.11
N SER A 77 -8.74 -6.01 -5.41
CA SER A 77 -8.56 -4.57 -5.21
C SER A 77 -8.05 -3.82 -6.44
N ARG A 78 -7.71 -4.46 -7.56
CA ARG A 78 -7.00 -3.84 -8.71
C ARG A 78 -7.46 -2.42 -9.08
N GLY A 79 -8.78 -2.22 -9.21
CA GLY A 79 -9.39 -0.93 -9.54
C GLY A 79 -8.97 -0.36 -10.91
N SER A 80 -9.55 0.79 -11.28
CA SER A 80 -9.16 1.52 -12.48
C SER A 80 -7.81 2.23 -12.34
N ALA A 81 -7.23 2.70 -13.44
CA ALA A 81 -6.03 3.53 -13.42
C ALA A 81 -6.23 4.83 -12.60
N MET A 82 -7.44 5.39 -12.60
CA MET A 82 -7.79 6.58 -11.82
C MET A 82 -7.75 6.28 -10.32
N THR A 83 -8.38 5.18 -9.88
CA THR A 83 -8.33 4.73 -8.48
C THR A 83 -6.91 4.39 -8.04
N GLN A 84 -6.10 3.78 -8.92
CA GLN A 84 -4.69 3.54 -8.64
C GLN A 84 -3.91 4.84 -8.43
N GLN A 85 -4.15 5.88 -9.24
CA GLN A 85 -3.52 7.19 -9.08
C GLN A 85 -3.95 7.89 -7.78
N ALA A 86 -5.24 7.85 -7.43
CA ALA A 86 -5.73 8.43 -6.19
C ALA A 86 -5.13 7.73 -4.96
N ARG A 87 -5.10 6.39 -4.96
CA ARG A 87 -4.44 5.60 -3.91
C ARG A 87 -2.95 5.92 -3.79
N ALA A 88 -2.25 6.09 -4.92
CA ALA A 88 -0.85 6.50 -4.92
C ALA A 88 -0.65 7.90 -4.31
N ALA A 89 -1.54 8.85 -4.62
CA ALA A 89 -1.51 10.19 -4.04
C ALA A 89 -1.70 10.14 -2.52
N ARG A 90 -2.73 9.42 -2.04
CA ARG A 90 -3.01 9.28 -0.60
C ARG A 90 -1.85 8.61 0.16
N LEU A 91 -1.26 7.57 -0.43
CA LEU A 91 -0.10 6.88 0.14
C LEU A 91 1.14 7.79 0.21
N ALA A 92 1.34 8.65 -0.80
CA ALA A 92 2.41 9.65 -0.76
C ALA A 92 2.18 10.71 0.33
N GLU A 93 0.94 11.20 0.49
CA GLU A 93 0.58 12.12 1.57
C GLU A 93 0.83 11.52 2.96
N TRP A 94 0.44 10.26 3.15
CA TRP A 94 0.73 9.52 4.39
C TRP A 94 2.24 9.40 4.67
N ALA A 95 3.04 9.16 3.62
CA ALA A 95 4.49 9.10 3.77
C ALA A 95 5.07 10.45 4.22
N GLU A 96 4.55 11.56 3.70
CA GLU A 96 4.94 12.90 4.18
C GLU A 96 4.52 13.15 5.62
N GLU A 97 3.32 12.73 6.03
CA GLU A 97 2.86 12.80 7.43
C GLU A 97 3.82 12.05 8.36
N MET A 98 4.22 10.83 7.99
CA MET A 98 5.20 10.05 8.73
C MET A 98 6.55 10.76 8.81
N GLU A 99 7.00 11.39 7.74
CA GLU A 99 8.22 12.19 7.77
C GLU A 99 8.12 13.44 8.67
N ARG A 100 6.97 14.11 8.72
CA ARG A 100 6.75 15.29 9.59
C ARG A 100 6.86 14.95 11.08
N THR A 101 6.61 13.70 11.46
CA THR A 101 6.82 13.24 12.85
C THR A 101 8.30 13.05 13.22
N ARG A 102 9.24 13.25 12.27
CA ARG A 102 10.68 13.14 12.55
C ARG A 102 11.19 14.38 13.30
N PRO A 103 12.11 14.20 14.28
CA PRO A 103 12.76 15.33 14.93
C PRO A 103 13.52 16.22 13.94
N ALA A 104 13.48 17.55 14.14
CA ALA A 104 14.09 18.53 13.23
C ALA A 104 15.59 18.29 12.97
N TRP A 105 16.33 17.74 13.93
CA TRP A 105 17.76 17.41 13.77
C TRP A 105 18.02 16.29 12.75
N PHE A 106 17.02 15.44 12.45
CA PHE A 106 17.09 14.45 11.37
C PHE A 106 16.81 15.06 9.99
N VAL A 107 16.00 16.12 9.92
CA VAL A 107 15.66 16.83 8.67
C VAL A 107 16.86 17.62 8.14
N LEU A 108 17.74 18.09 9.03
CA LEU A 108 18.97 18.81 8.70
C LEU A 108 20.01 17.98 7.90
N ARG A 109 19.79 16.66 7.71
CA ARG A 109 20.79 15.74 7.14
C ARG A 109 20.73 15.50 5.64
N SER A 110 19.79 16.09 4.87
CA SER A 110 19.89 16.01 3.40
C SER A 110 19.01 17.03 2.65
N PRO A 111 19.57 18.16 2.16
CA PRO A 111 18.86 19.05 1.24
C PRO A 111 18.47 18.35 -0.09
N LEU A 112 19.16 17.28 -0.48
CA LEU A 112 18.84 16.47 -1.66
C LEU A 112 17.52 15.70 -1.54
N ARG A 113 17.10 15.33 -0.32
CA ARG A 113 15.78 14.72 -0.09
C ARG A 113 14.65 15.70 -0.35
N ALA A 114 14.85 17.01 -0.18
CA ALA A 114 13.83 18.01 -0.49
C ALA A 114 13.60 18.14 -2.00
N ILE A 115 14.65 18.00 -2.81
CA ILE A 115 14.58 18.07 -4.28
C ILE A 115 13.87 16.82 -4.85
N GLY A 116 14.10 15.64 -4.25
CA GLY A 116 13.38 14.41 -4.62
C GLY A 116 11.88 14.44 -4.35
N ARG A 117 11.39 15.30 -3.44
CA ARG A 117 9.96 15.46 -3.11
C ARG A 117 9.14 16.10 -4.23
N LEU A 118 9.78 16.83 -5.16
CA LEU A 118 9.07 17.43 -6.30
C LEU A 118 8.64 16.39 -7.34
N ARG A 119 9.23 15.18 -7.34
CA ARG A 119 8.88 14.11 -8.27
C ARG A 119 8.17 12.99 -7.53
N ARG A 120 6.84 12.90 -7.67
CA ARG A 120 6.08 11.76 -7.16
C ARG A 120 6.67 10.46 -7.72
N PRO A 121 6.97 9.46 -6.87
CA PRO A 121 7.46 8.17 -7.35
C PRO A 121 6.40 7.52 -8.26
N PRO A 122 6.80 6.68 -9.22
CA PRO A 122 5.85 5.92 -10.02
C PRO A 122 4.98 5.03 -9.12
N VAL A 123 3.79 4.66 -9.63
CA VAL A 123 2.71 3.95 -8.91
C VAL A 123 3.17 2.63 -8.29
N ASP A 124 4.16 1.98 -8.89
CA ASP A 124 4.77 0.74 -8.42
C ASP A 124 5.89 0.93 -7.39
N ALA A 125 6.42 2.15 -7.23
CA ALA A 125 7.50 2.48 -6.30
C ALA A 125 7.06 3.31 -5.07
N VAL A 126 5.86 3.91 -5.11
CA VAL A 126 5.33 4.72 -4.00
C VAL A 126 5.19 3.93 -2.70
N GLY A 127 4.89 2.62 -2.78
CA GLY A 127 4.82 1.74 -1.62
C GLY A 127 6.16 1.62 -0.90
N THR A 128 7.23 1.35 -1.65
CA THR A 128 8.59 1.34 -1.12
C THR A 128 8.96 2.67 -0.49
N TYR A 129 8.66 3.79 -1.14
CA TYR A 129 8.90 5.13 -0.58
C TYR A 129 8.19 5.32 0.77
N ALA A 130 6.90 4.97 0.84
CA ALA A 130 6.10 5.08 2.05
C ALA A 130 6.66 4.24 3.21
N VAL A 131 7.11 3.02 2.97
CA VAL A 131 7.73 2.20 4.03
C VAL A 131 9.02 2.83 4.56
N HIS A 132 9.85 3.42 3.70
CA HIS A 132 11.08 4.11 4.13
C HIS A 132 10.80 5.40 4.94
N SER A 133 9.60 5.95 4.84
CA SER A 133 9.15 7.06 5.68
C SER A 133 8.90 6.61 7.13
N ILE A 134 8.70 5.32 7.39
CA ILE A 134 8.49 4.79 8.74
C ILE A 134 9.84 4.75 9.47
N ARG A 135 9.98 5.52 10.55
CA ARG A 135 11.24 5.60 11.31
C ARG A 135 11.54 4.34 12.11
N LYS A 136 10.52 3.81 12.78
CA LYS A 136 10.60 2.64 13.66
C LYS A 136 9.28 1.91 13.60
N HIS A 137 9.34 0.60 13.43
CA HIS A 137 8.17 -0.27 13.55
C HIS A 137 7.84 -0.48 15.03
N THR A 138 6.75 0.14 15.45
CA THR A 138 6.09 0.00 16.76
C THR A 138 4.62 -0.38 16.55
N ASP A 139 3.91 -0.75 17.62
CA ASP A 139 2.47 -1.05 17.55
C ASP A 139 1.65 0.09 16.96
N ARG A 140 1.96 1.32 17.35
CA ARG A 140 1.29 2.51 16.80
C ARG A 140 1.52 2.63 15.29
N THR A 141 2.76 2.51 14.82
CA THR A 141 3.05 2.62 13.38
C THR A 141 2.52 1.43 12.59
N HIS A 142 2.41 0.27 13.22
CA HIS A 142 1.83 -0.92 12.61
C HIS A 142 0.34 -0.74 12.42
N ALA A 143 -0.39 -0.37 13.47
CA ALA A 143 -1.80 -0.02 13.39
C ALA A 143 -2.05 1.09 12.35
N SER A 144 -1.20 2.12 12.30
CA SER A 144 -1.33 3.18 11.30
C SER A 144 -1.10 2.70 9.86
N ALA A 145 -0.12 1.82 9.63
CA ALA A 145 0.12 1.24 8.31
C ALA A 145 -1.04 0.35 7.85
N LEU A 146 -1.62 -0.44 8.76
CA LEU A 146 -2.77 -1.28 8.48
C LEU A 146 -4.04 -0.44 8.22
N ALA A 147 -4.29 0.59 9.02
CA ALA A 147 -5.40 1.52 8.82
C ALA A 147 -5.31 2.26 7.48
N LEU A 148 -4.10 2.62 7.04
CA LEU A 148 -3.88 3.17 5.70
C LEU A 148 -4.29 2.18 4.61
N VAL A 149 -3.96 0.89 4.76
CA VAL A 149 -4.37 -0.12 3.78
C VAL A 149 -5.90 -0.25 3.72
N ASP A 150 -6.58 -0.26 4.87
CA ASP A 150 -8.05 -0.28 4.91
C ASP A 150 -8.64 0.97 4.26
N GLU A 151 -8.04 2.15 4.48
CA GLU A 151 -8.44 3.40 3.81
C GLU A 151 -8.26 3.31 2.28
N LEU A 152 -7.11 2.83 1.80
CA LEU A 152 -6.87 2.65 0.37
C LEU A 152 -7.85 1.65 -0.25
N LEU A 153 -8.21 0.58 0.46
CA LEU A 153 -9.20 -0.40 0.01
C LEU A 153 -10.60 0.21 -0.06
N ALA A 154 -10.95 1.12 0.85
CA ALA A 154 -12.23 1.82 0.83
C ALA A 154 -12.36 2.81 -0.35
N MET A 155 -11.24 3.31 -0.89
CA MET A 155 -11.26 4.16 -2.10
C MET A 155 -11.73 3.34 -3.30
N SER A 156 -12.88 3.72 -3.86
CA SER A 156 -13.48 3.03 -5.01
C SER A 156 -13.76 3.97 -6.19
N ASP A 157 -13.88 3.40 -7.38
CA ASP A 157 -14.31 4.11 -8.60
C ASP A 157 -15.66 4.85 -8.41
N ARG A 158 -16.51 4.37 -7.50
CA ARG A 158 -17.80 5.00 -7.19
C ARG A 158 -17.61 6.33 -6.48
N ASP A 159 -16.72 6.39 -5.50
CA ASP A 159 -16.48 7.58 -4.69
C ASP A 159 -15.82 8.69 -5.52
N GLU A 160 -14.96 8.31 -6.45
CA GLU A 160 -14.31 9.24 -7.37
C GLU A 160 -15.29 9.82 -8.39
N ARG A 161 -16.19 8.99 -8.97
CA ARG A 161 -17.24 9.48 -9.87
C ARG A 161 -18.21 10.43 -9.19
N VAL A 162 -18.56 10.15 -7.93
CA VAL A 162 -19.40 11.06 -7.13
C VAL A 162 -18.66 12.36 -6.86
N SER A 163 -17.40 12.30 -6.44
CA SER A 163 -16.56 13.48 -6.18
C SER A 163 -16.38 14.35 -7.42
N ALA A 164 -16.07 13.75 -8.57
CA ALA A 164 -15.94 14.45 -9.86
C ALA A 164 -17.25 15.14 -10.28
N ARG A 165 -18.40 14.49 -10.08
CA ARG A 165 -19.72 15.07 -10.34
C ARG A 165 -20.00 16.28 -9.44
N VAL A 166 -19.68 16.18 -8.15
CA VAL A 166 -19.85 17.28 -7.18
C VAL A 166 -18.97 18.48 -7.54
N LEU A 167 -17.70 18.25 -7.88
CA LEU A 167 -16.78 19.30 -8.32
C LEU A 167 -17.27 19.98 -9.62
N ALA A 168 -17.71 19.20 -10.60
CA ALA A 168 -18.24 19.73 -11.85
C ALA A 168 -19.56 20.49 -11.68
N ALA A 169 -20.40 20.11 -10.71
CA ALA A 169 -21.61 20.85 -10.37
C ALA A 169 -21.28 22.20 -9.70
N ARG A 170 -20.28 22.22 -8.81
CA ARG A 170 -19.79 23.45 -8.15
C ARG A 170 -19.18 24.44 -9.14
N SER A 171 -18.33 23.97 -10.07
CA SER A 171 -17.75 24.84 -11.11
C SER A 171 -18.83 25.51 -11.95
N ARG A 172 -19.82 24.74 -12.41
CA ARG A 172 -20.95 25.29 -13.18
C ARG A 172 -21.75 26.32 -12.39
N ALA A 173 -22.01 26.08 -11.11
CA ALA A 173 -22.73 27.02 -10.25
C ALA A 173 -21.96 28.34 -10.06
N LEU A 174 -20.63 28.29 -10.00
CA LEU A 174 -19.79 29.49 -9.96
C LEU A 174 -19.80 30.25 -11.30
N ASP A 175 -19.79 29.53 -12.42
CA ASP A 175 -19.85 30.12 -13.77
C ASP A 175 -21.21 30.76 -14.09
N THR A 176 -22.31 30.31 -13.45
CA THR A 176 -23.66 30.89 -13.66
C THR A 176 -23.94 32.10 -12.76
N ALA A 177 -23.09 32.34 -11.75
CA ALA A 177 -23.22 33.43 -10.79
C ALA A 177 -22.34 34.65 -11.12
N ALA A 178 -21.53 34.56 -12.19
CA ALA A 178 -20.70 35.61 -12.75
C ALA A 178 -21.34 36.21 -14.01
#